data_AF-A0ABD5LZH2-F1
#
_entry.id   AF-A0ABD5LZH2-F1
#
_cell.length_a   1.000
_cell.length_b   1.000
_cell.length_c   1.000
_cell.angle_alpha   90.00
_cell.angle_beta   90.00
_cell.angle_gamma   90.00
#
_symmetry.space_group_name_H-M   'P 1'
#
loop_
_entity.id
_entity.type
_entity.pdbx_description
1 polymer ?
#
loop_
_entity_poly.entity_id
_entity_poly.type
_entity_poly.pdbx_seq_one_letter_code
_entity_poly.pdbx_strand_id
1 'polypeptide(L)'
;MSVELPFAPVDGIIRRNAGELRVSADAAEELARRIQSHGADLAVDAAERATADSRKTLMAADFGVEQVVSREDLTLPVAPIDRIARLRIDDRYRVGVDARVALADILEDYANNVASAAATLARHADRRTVQAEDIETYFALFE
;
A
#
# COMPACT_ATOMS: atom_id res chain seq x y z
N MET A 1 -7.35 -3.22 -15.05
CA MET A 1 -6.27 -4.00 -14.39
C MET A 1 -6.86 -4.54 -13.10
N SER A 2 -6.78 -5.84 -12.83
CA SER A 2 -7.26 -6.39 -11.55
C SER A 2 -6.38 -5.93 -10.40
N VAL A 3 -6.98 -5.70 -9.24
CA VAL A 3 -6.27 -5.34 -8.02
C VAL A 3 -5.86 -6.62 -7.28
N GLU A 4 -4.61 -6.67 -6.82
CA GLU A 4 -4.02 -7.83 -6.16
C GLU A 4 -4.48 -8.00 -4.71
N LEU A 5 -4.75 -6.88 -4.03
CA LEU A 5 -5.13 -6.87 -2.63
C LEU A 5 -6.57 -7.32 -2.43
N PRO A 6 -6.84 -8.20 -1.46
CA PRO A 6 -8.20 -8.53 -1.07
C PRO A 6 -8.92 -7.30 -0.49
N PHE A 7 -10.24 -7.24 -0.67
CA PHE A 7 -11.07 -6.15 -0.18
C PHE A 7 -10.97 -5.94 1.34
N ALA A 8 -11.12 -7.02 2.12
CA ALA A 8 -11.32 -6.91 3.57
C ALA A 8 -10.14 -6.28 4.34
N PRO A 9 -8.86 -6.62 4.08
CA PRO A 9 -7.73 -5.90 4.68
C PRO A 9 -7.75 -4.41 4.39
N VAL A 10 -8.01 -4.00 3.14
CA VAL A 10 -7.99 -2.59 2.73
C VAL A 10 -9.17 -1.82 3.34
N ASP A 11 -10.37 -2.39 3.28
CA ASP A 11 -11.56 -1.84 3.95
C ASP A 11 -11.35 -1.72 5.47
N GLY A 12 -10.69 -2.70 6.09
CA GLY A 12 -10.30 -2.66 7.51
C GLY A 12 -9.39 -1.48 7.86
N ILE A 13 -8.41 -1.18 7.01
CA ILE A 13 -7.53 0.00 7.16
C ILE A 13 -8.33 1.29 7.11
N ILE A 14 -9.28 1.41 6.18
CA ILE A 14 -10.13 2.61 6.11
C ILE A 14 -11.00 2.70 7.36
N ARG A 15 -11.68 1.62 7.75
CA ARG A 15 -12.60 1.62 8.90
C ARG A 15 -11.92 2.01 10.22
N ARG A 16 -10.71 1.52 10.49
CA ARG A 16 -10.00 1.89 11.73
C ARG A 16 -9.65 3.38 11.80
N ASN A 17 -9.50 4.05 10.65
CA ASN A 17 -9.23 5.50 10.56
C ASN A 17 -10.51 6.34 10.40
N ALA A 18 -11.63 5.72 10.01
CA ALA A 18 -12.88 6.38 9.70
C ALA A 18 -13.72 6.74 10.95
N GLY A 19 -13.43 6.14 12.11
CA GLY A 19 -14.23 6.32 13.33
C GLY A 19 -15.66 5.79 13.12
N GLU A 20 -16.66 6.64 13.31
CA GLU A 20 -18.08 6.29 13.12
C GLU A 20 -18.57 6.40 11.66
N LEU A 21 -17.72 6.87 10.73
CA LEU A 21 -18.10 6.98 9.33
C LEU A 21 -18.27 5.59 8.70
N ARG A 22 -19.22 5.49 7.78
CA ARG A 22 -19.33 4.32 6.89
C ARG A 22 -18.21 4.36 5.86
N VAL A 23 -17.92 3.23 5.25
CA VAL A 23 -16.94 3.11 4.16
C VAL A 23 -17.64 2.46 2.98
N SER A 24 -17.57 3.09 1.81
CA SER A 24 -18.09 2.51 0.57
C SER A 24 -17.13 1.45 0.01
N ALA A 25 -17.67 0.51 -0.76
CA ALA A 25 -16.84 -0.51 -1.39
C ALA A 25 -15.83 0.12 -2.37
N ASP A 26 -16.27 1.14 -3.11
CA ASP A 26 -15.44 1.84 -4.09
C ASP A 26 -14.26 2.58 -3.44
N ALA A 27 -14.40 3.05 -2.19
CA ALA A 27 -13.29 3.66 -1.45
C ALA A 27 -12.17 2.63 -1.18
N ALA A 28 -12.53 1.41 -0.79
CA ALA A 28 -11.56 0.33 -0.59
C ALA A 28 -10.94 -0.13 -1.91
N GLU A 29 -11.72 -0.19 -3.00
CA GLU A 29 -11.18 -0.50 -4.33
C GLU A 29 -10.17 0.57 -4.79
N GLU A 30 -10.50 1.85 -4.66
CA GLU A 30 -9.62 2.93 -5.07
C GLU A 30 -8.34 2.95 -4.24
N LEU A 31 -8.43 2.80 -2.91
CA LEU A 31 -7.24 2.70 -2.07
C LEU A 31 -6.38 1.50 -2.44
N ALA A 32 -6.99 0.35 -2.74
CA ALA A 32 -6.25 -0.84 -3.15
C ALA A 32 -5.50 -0.63 -4.49
N ARG A 33 -6.10 0.10 -5.46
CA ARG A 33 -5.42 0.50 -6.71
C ARG A 33 -4.21 1.39 -6.44
N ARG A 34 -4.36 2.36 -5.54
CA ARG A 34 -3.30 3.30 -5.15
C ARG A 34 -2.14 2.59 -4.45
N ILE A 35 -2.42 1.72 -3.49
CA ILE A 35 -1.43 0.86 -2.82
C ILE A 35 -0.68 0.02 -3.85
N GLN A 36 -1.38 -0.61 -4.79
CA GLN A 36 -0.75 -1.44 -5.81
C GLN A 36 0.20 -0.65 -6.73
N SER A 37 -0.22 0.53 -7.20
CA SER A 37 0.67 1.34 -8.04
C SER A 37 1.90 1.79 -7.24
N HIS A 38 1.69 2.34 -6.04
CA HIS A 38 2.77 2.83 -5.20
C HIS A 38 3.76 1.70 -4.82
N GLY A 39 3.25 0.53 -4.45
CA GLY A 39 4.09 -0.63 -4.14
C GLY A 39 4.90 -1.16 -5.32
N ALA A 40 4.33 -1.10 -6.53
CA ALA A 40 5.06 -1.47 -7.74
C ALA A 40 6.17 -0.45 -8.06
N ASP A 41 5.92 0.84 -7.85
CA ASP A 41 6.93 1.90 -8.05
C ASP A 41 8.09 1.77 -7.04
N LEU A 42 7.78 1.56 -5.76
CA LEU A 42 8.79 1.29 -4.72
C LEU A 42 9.65 0.06 -5.06
N ALA A 43 9.05 -0.96 -5.68
CA ALA A 43 9.79 -2.16 -6.08
C ALA A 43 10.72 -1.91 -7.28
N VAL A 44 10.36 -1.01 -8.21
CA VAL A 44 11.26 -0.57 -9.29
C VAL A 44 12.48 0.12 -8.68
N ASP A 45 12.27 1.08 -7.79
CA ASP A 45 13.37 1.79 -7.11
C ASP A 45 14.26 0.81 -6.31
N ALA A 46 13.66 -0.14 -5.60
CA ALA A 46 14.40 -1.16 -4.86
C ALA A 46 15.21 -2.08 -5.80
N ALA A 47 14.69 -2.41 -6.99
CA ALA A 47 15.41 -3.20 -7.99
C ALA A 47 16.60 -2.44 -8.58
N GLU A 48 16.48 -1.12 -8.76
CA GLU A 48 17.59 -0.26 -9.16
C GLU A 48 18.70 -0.24 -8.11
N ARG A 49 18.35 -0.08 -6.83
CA ARG A 49 19.30 -0.15 -5.71
C ARG A 49 20.00 -1.52 -5.62
N ALA A 50 19.23 -2.60 -5.72
CA ALA A 50 19.79 -3.94 -5.74
C ALA A 50 20.78 -4.12 -6.92
N THR A 51 20.47 -3.56 -8.09
CA THR A 51 21.36 -3.61 -9.27
C THR A 51 22.63 -2.80 -9.08
N ALA A 52 22.52 -1.60 -8.49
CA ALA A 52 23.68 -0.77 -8.16
C ALA A 52 24.65 -1.51 -7.22
N ASP A 53 24.10 -2.33 -6.31
CA ASP A 53 24.84 -3.19 -5.40
C ASP A 53 25.23 -4.55 -6.03
N SER A 54 25.08 -4.72 -7.34
CA SER A 54 25.39 -5.96 -8.07
C SER A 54 24.63 -7.20 -7.56
N ARG A 55 23.43 -7.01 -7.01
CA ARG A 55 22.51 -8.06 -6.54
C ARG A 55 21.31 -8.20 -7.48
N LYS A 56 20.63 -9.36 -7.42
CA LYS A 56 19.35 -9.63 -8.11
C LYS A 56 18.20 -9.94 -7.15
N THR A 57 18.44 -9.83 -5.85
CA THR A 57 17.44 -10.05 -4.81
C THR A 57 17.21 -8.74 -4.09
N LEU A 58 15.98 -8.24 -4.15
CA LEU A 58 15.51 -7.11 -3.35
C LEU A 58 15.49 -7.54 -1.88
N MET A 59 16.11 -6.72 -1.05
CA MET A 59 16.22 -6.85 0.40
C MET A 59 15.41 -5.74 1.08
N ALA A 60 15.11 -5.89 2.36
CA ALA A 60 14.42 -4.84 3.14
C ALA A 60 15.16 -3.49 3.06
N ALA A 61 16.50 -3.52 3.09
CA ALA A 61 17.35 -2.34 2.96
C ALA A 61 17.17 -1.61 1.61
N ASP A 62 16.80 -2.30 0.53
CA ASP A 62 16.53 -1.67 -0.77
C ASP A 62 15.25 -0.80 -0.72
N PHE A 63 14.37 -1.04 0.26
CA PHE A 63 13.21 -0.20 0.60
C PHE A 63 13.51 0.81 1.71
N GLY A 64 14.77 0.93 2.15
CA GLY A 64 15.17 1.81 3.26
C GLY A 64 14.84 1.26 4.66
N VAL A 65 14.55 -0.05 4.78
CA VAL A 65 14.17 -0.68 6.05
C VAL A 65 15.33 -1.52 6.59
N GLU A 66 15.85 -1.11 7.75
CA GLU A 66 16.93 -1.85 8.44
C GLU A 66 16.42 -3.00 9.30
N GLN A 67 15.22 -2.84 9.90
CA GLN A 67 14.59 -3.83 10.77
C GLN A 67 13.15 -4.04 10.33
N VAL A 68 12.80 -5.29 10.06
CA VAL A 68 11.44 -5.68 9.67
C VAL A 68 10.59 -6.01 10.89
N VAL A 69 9.34 -5.56 10.85
CA VAL A 69 8.30 -5.94 11.83
C VAL A 69 7.95 -7.43 11.73
N SER A 70 7.22 -7.95 12.72
CA SER A 70 6.68 -9.31 12.61
C SER A 70 5.60 -9.35 11.54
N ARG A 71 5.59 -10.43 10.75
CA ARG A 71 4.52 -10.66 9.77
C ARG A 71 3.13 -10.73 10.39
N GLU A 72 3.04 -11.12 11.67
CA GLU A 72 1.78 -11.25 12.40
C GLU A 72 1.16 -9.89 12.76
N ASP A 73 1.96 -8.81 12.74
CA ASP A 73 1.51 -7.46 13.04
C ASP A 73 0.90 -6.76 11.81
N LEU A 74 1.07 -7.34 10.63
CA LEU A 74 0.59 -6.78 9.36
C LEU A 74 -0.89 -7.08 9.12
N THR A 75 -1.64 -6.05 8.72
CA THR A 75 -2.99 -6.15 8.17
C THR A 75 -2.98 -6.65 6.71
N LEU A 76 -2.07 -6.11 5.89
CA LEU A 76 -1.98 -6.40 4.47
C LEU A 76 -1.29 -7.76 4.26
N PRO A 77 -1.88 -8.64 3.44
CA PRO A 77 -1.36 -9.98 3.26
C PRO A 77 -0.08 -9.95 2.41
N VAL A 78 1.01 -10.49 2.97
CA VAL A 78 2.34 -10.54 2.34
C VAL A 78 2.36 -11.19 0.95
N ALA A 79 1.51 -12.19 0.69
CA ALA A 79 1.49 -12.87 -0.62
C ALA A 79 0.98 -11.97 -1.77
N PRO A 80 -0.16 -11.27 -1.63
CA PRO A 80 -0.54 -10.18 -2.53
C PRO A 80 0.52 -9.08 -2.68
N ILE A 81 1.21 -8.70 -1.60
CA ILE A 81 2.28 -7.71 -1.65
C ILE A 81 3.47 -8.20 -2.50
N ASP A 82 3.87 -9.47 -2.40
CA ASP A 82 4.89 -10.07 -3.28
C ASP A 82 4.47 -10.03 -4.76
N ARG A 83 3.18 -10.18 -5.07
CA ARG A 83 2.68 -10.04 -6.46
C ARG A 83 2.73 -8.60 -6.93
N ILE A 84 2.35 -7.64 -6.08
CA ILE A 84 2.47 -6.20 -6.35
C ILE A 84 3.94 -5.83 -6.66
N ALA A 85 4.87 -6.29 -5.82
CA ALA A 85 6.30 -6.02 -5.98
C ALA A 85 6.86 -6.50 -7.33
N ARG A 86 6.19 -7.47 -7.98
CA ARG A 86 6.61 -8.08 -9.24
C ARG A 86 5.95 -7.47 -10.47
N LEU A 87 4.97 -6.57 -10.31
CA LEU A 87 4.17 -6.06 -11.44
C LEU A 87 4.97 -5.28 -12.47
N ARG A 88 6.03 -4.57 -12.04
CA ARG A 88 6.78 -3.63 -12.88
C ARG A 88 8.27 -3.90 -12.95
N ILE A 89 8.75 -4.99 -12.34
CA ILE A 89 10.15 -5.41 -12.38
C ILE A 89 10.32 -6.66 -13.24
N ASP A 90 11.51 -6.82 -13.83
CA ASP A 90 11.84 -8.00 -14.65
C ASP A 90 11.87 -9.29 -13.82
N ASP A 91 11.42 -10.41 -14.41
CA ASP A 91 11.35 -11.74 -13.75
C ASP A 91 12.70 -12.26 -13.24
N ARG A 92 13.83 -11.68 -13.69
CA ARG A 92 15.16 -11.98 -13.15
C ARG A 92 15.32 -11.61 -11.68
N TYR A 93 14.51 -10.67 -11.17
CA TYR A 93 14.59 -10.22 -9.80
C TYR A 93 13.83 -11.14 -8.85
N ARG A 94 14.41 -11.32 -7.67
CA ARG A 94 13.78 -12.04 -6.56
C ARG A 94 13.42 -11.03 -5.48
N VAL A 95 12.28 -11.23 -4.83
CA VAL A 95 11.90 -10.44 -3.65
C VAL A 95 12.15 -11.30 -2.42
N GLY A 96 13.10 -10.87 -1.57
CA GLY A 96 13.41 -11.55 -0.31
C GLY A 96 12.21 -11.60 0.64
N VAL A 97 12.20 -12.54 1.59
CA VAL A 97 11.06 -12.68 2.53
C VAL A 97 10.88 -11.39 3.34
N ASP A 98 11.96 -10.90 3.96
CA ASP A 98 11.95 -9.67 4.74
C ASP A 98 11.61 -8.45 3.88
N ALA A 99 12.03 -8.44 2.61
CA ALA A 99 11.69 -7.36 1.69
C ALA A 99 10.18 -7.26 1.42
N ARG A 100 9.46 -8.39 1.38
CA ARG A 100 7.99 -8.40 1.22
C ARG A 100 7.30 -7.90 2.48
N VAL A 101 7.84 -8.23 3.65
CA VAL A 101 7.34 -7.76 4.96
C VAL A 101 7.57 -6.25 5.07
N ALA A 102 8.77 -5.76 4.76
CA ALA A 102 9.10 -4.35 4.71
C ALA A 102 8.17 -3.55 3.78
N LEU A 103 7.94 -4.06 2.56
CA LEU A 103 7.04 -3.41 1.62
C LEU A 103 5.59 -3.40 2.13
N ALA A 104 5.13 -4.48 2.76
CA ALA A 104 3.79 -4.53 3.32
C ALA A 104 3.59 -3.47 4.43
N ASP A 105 4.58 -3.33 5.30
CA ASP A 105 4.61 -2.34 6.38
C ASP A 105 4.54 -0.89 5.84
N ILE A 106 5.42 -0.56 4.89
CA ILE A 106 5.42 0.74 4.19
C ILE A 106 4.05 1.04 3.56
N LEU A 107 3.46 0.04 2.91
CA LEU A 107 2.16 0.20 2.23
C LEU A 107 0.99 0.31 3.21
N GLU A 108 1.08 -0.27 4.40
CA GLU A 108 0.10 -0.07 5.47
C GLU A 108 0.16 1.34 6.04
N ASP A 109 1.36 1.87 6.28
CA ASP A 109 1.54 3.26 6.71
C ASP A 109 1.03 4.25 5.67
N TYR A 110 1.36 4.03 4.41
CA TYR A 110 0.79 4.78 3.30
C TYR A 110 -0.74 4.72 3.29
N ALA A 111 -1.32 3.51 3.41
CA ALA A 111 -2.77 3.33 3.41
C ALA A 111 -3.45 3.98 4.63
N ASN A 112 -2.82 3.95 5.81
CA ASN A 112 -3.29 4.63 7.01
C ASN A 112 -3.37 6.14 6.81
N ASN A 113 -2.31 6.74 6.25
CA ASN A 113 -2.25 8.17 6.00
C ASN A 113 -3.36 8.62 5.03
N VAL A 114 -3.51 7.88 3.92
CA VAL A 114 -4.57 8.13 2.93
C VAL A 114 -5.96 7.99 3.56
N ALA A 115 -6.18 6.91 4.33
CA ALA A 115 -7.46 6.65 4.97
C ALA A 115 -7.84 7.73 6.01
N SER A 116 -6.88 8.19 6.81
CA SER A 116 -7.08 9.27 7.78
C SER A 116 -7.43 10.60 7.11
N ALA A 117 -6.74 10.93 6.03
CA ALA A 117 -7.05 12.11 5.23
C ALA A 117 -8.43 12.01 4.57
N ALA A 118 -8.76 10.86 3.98
CA ALA A 118 -10.06 10.63 3.36
C ALA A 118 -11.22 10.71 4.36
N ALA A 119 -11.05 10.20 5.58
CA ALA A 119 -12.04 10.37 6.66
C ALA A 119 -12.22 11.85 7.04
N THR A 120 -11.15 12.64 6.99
CA THR A 120 -11.20 14.08 7.26
C THR A 120 -11.91 14.84 6.14
N LEU A 121 -11.62 14.51 4.88
CA LEU A 121 -12.30 15.06 3.71
C LEU A 121 -13.81 14.78 3.75
N ALA A 122 -14.19 13.53 4.06
CA ALA A 122 -15.61 13.16 4.20
C ALA A 122 -16.33 13.99 5.28
N ARG A 123 -15.67 14.22 6.42
CA ARG A 123 -16.22 15.08 7.50
C ARG A 123 -16.35 16.53 7.07
N HIS A 124 -15.36 17.07 6.37
CA HIS A 124 -15.41 18.45 5.87
C HIS A 124 -16.46 18.66 4.77
N ALA A 125 -16.81 17.60 4.05
CA ALA A 125 -17.93 17.57 3.12
C ALA A 125 -19.29 17.27 3.79
N ASP A 126 -19.37 17.26 5.12
CA ASP A 126 -20.55 16.90 5.92
C ASP A 126 -21.16 15.52 5.55
N ARG A 127 -20.33 14.60 5.04
CA ARG A 127 -20.74 13.24 4.67
C ARG A 127 -20.58 12.25 5.82
N ARG A 128 -21.44 11.23 5.83
CA ARG A 128 -21.40 10.10 6.80
C ARG A 128 -20.75 8.82 6.26
N THR A 129 -20.21 8.90 5.04
CA THR A 129 -19.57 7.77 4.35
C THR A 129 -18.30 8.28 3.68
N VAL A 130 -17.18 7.60 3.92
CA VAL A 130 -15.94 7.74 3.16
C VAL A 130 -16.17 7.10 1.79
N GLN A 131 -15.95 7.89 0.75
CA GLN A 131 -16.17 7.53 -0.65
C GLN A 131 -14.85 7.45 -1.42
N ALA A 132 -14.89 6.87 -2.62
CA ALA A 132 -13.73 6.86 -3.52
C ALA A 132 -13.21 8.28 -3.81
N GLU A 133 -14.11 9.25 -3.99
CA GLU A 133 -13.76 10.65 -4.21
C GLU A 133 -12.90 11.26 -3.08
N ASP A 134 -13.02 10.78 -1.85
CA ASP A 134 -12.16 11.24 -0.74
C ASP A 134 -10.71 10.77 -0.92
N ILE A 135 -10.55 9.54 -1.40
CA ILE A 135 -9.24 8.96 -1.70
C ILE A 135 -8.63 9.67 -2.92
N GLU A 136 -9.42 9.87 -3.98
CA GLU A 136 -8.99 10.59 -5.19
C GLU A 136 -8.58 12.04 -4.88
N THR A 137 -9.37 12.72 -4.05
CA THR A 137 -9.10 14.11 -3.65
C THR A 137 -7.82 14.23 -2.84
N TYR A 138 -7.51 13.25 -1.96
CA TYR A 138 -6.21 13.23 -1.28
C TYR A 138 -5.07 13.29 -2.30
N PHE A 139 -5.07 12.42 -3.31
CA PHE A 139 -4.00 12.44 -4.30
C PHE A 139 -4.00 13.70 -5.17
N ALA A 140 -5.16 14.23 -5.55
CA ALA A 140 -5.24 15.48 -6.32
C ALA A 140 -4.67 16.71 -5.58
N LEU A 141 -4.51 16.65 -4.24
CA LEU A 141 -3.97 17.73 -3.43
C LEU A 141 -2.47 17.57 -3.11
N PHE A 142 -1.94 16.34 -3.20
CA PHE A 142 -0.60 15.99 -2.71
C PHE A 142 0.32 15.34 -3.77
N GLU A 143 -0.21 15.00 -4.95
CA GLU A 143 0.54 14.59 -6.15
C GLU A 143 0.39 15.62 -7.28
#